data_AF-A0A2V9ZGE1-F1
#
_entry.id   AF-A0A2V9ZGE1-F1
#
_cell.length_a   1.000
_cell.length_b   1.000
_cell.length_c   1.000
_cell.angle_alpha   90.00
_cell.angle_beta   90.00
_cell.angle_gamma   90.00
#
_symmetry.space_group_name_H-M   'P 1'
#
loop_
_entity.id
_entity.type
_entity.pdbx_description
1 polymer ?
#
loop_
_entity_poly.entity_id
_entity_poly.type
_entity_poly.pdbx_seq_one_letter_code
_entity_poly.pdbx_strand_id
1 'polypeptide(L)' 'LRALDSHANFVMVNPLRPVAEVLEHLKKNNITVAPRVPAMDKYICVSLGTRAEMQEFWRVWDLMPPQKMAM' A
#
# COMPACT_ATOMS: atom_id res chain seq x y z
N LEU A 1 -8.56 -0.28 -5.85
CA LEU A 1 -8.13 0.12 -4.48
C LEU A 1 -9.34 0.57 -3.69
N ARG A 2 -9.40 0.31 -2.37
CA ARG A 2 -10.35 0.99 -1.47
C ARG A 2 -9.56 1.66 -0.34
N ALA A 3 -9.93 2.87 0.04
CA ALA A 3 -9.30 3.60 1.14
C ALA A 3 -10.36 3.94 2.19
N LEU A 4 -9.97 3.94 3.46
CA LEU A 4 -10.77 4.56 4.50
C LEU A 4 -10.63 6.08 4.41
N ASP A 5 -11.71 6.78 4.75
CA ASP A 5 -11.65 8.23 4.89
C ASP A 5 -10.63 8.62 5.95
N SER A 6 -9.84 9.66 5.68
CA SER A 6 -8.74 10.07 6.55
C SER A 6 -8.67 11.58 6.70
N HIS A 7 -8.68 11.99 7.97
CA HIS A 7 -8.44 13.37 8.40
C HIS A 7 -7.05 13.52 9.05
N ALA A 8 -6.08 12.67 8.68
CA ALA A 8 -4.73 12.63 9.22
C ALA A 8 -3.66 12.63 8.11
N ASN A 9 -2.38 12.49 8.47
CA ASN A 9 -1.25 12.42 7.54
C ASN A 9 -0.94 10.99 7.06
N PHE A 10 -1.89 10.07 7.12
CA PHE A 10 -1.77 8.71 6.59
C PHE A 10 -3.12 8.20 6.11
N VAL A 11 -3.13 7.19 5.24
CA VAL A 11 -4.34 6.57 4.72
C VAL A 11 -4.26 5.06 4.92
N MET A 12 -5.35 4.47 5.41
CA MET A 12 -5.53 3.02 5.45
C MET A 12 -6.07 2.54 4.11
N VAL A 13 -5.28 1.72 3.44
CA VAL A 13 -5.47 1.34 2.05
C VAL A 13 -5.68 -0.18 1.96
N ASN A 14 -6.83 -0.62 1.46
CA ASN A 14 -7.08 -2.03 1.11
C ASN A 14 -6.63 -2.27 -0.33
N PRO A 15 -5.50 -2.97 -0.55
CA PRO A 15 -4.92 -3.16 -1.87
C PRO A 15 -5.73 -4.13 -2.76
N LEU A 16 -6.79 -4.76 -2.22
CA LEU A 16 -7.62 -5.79 -2.85
C LEU A 16 -6.84 -7.06 -3.26
N ARG A 17 -5.67 -7.25 -2.67
CA ARG A 17 -4.75 -8.38 -2.87
C ARG A 17 -4.06 -8.73 -1.54
N PRO A 18 -3.36 -9.87 -1.41
CA PRO A 18 -2.70 -10.24 -0.16
C PRO A 18 -1.73 -9.15 0.31
N VAL A 19 -1.95 -8.64 1.54
CA VAL A 19 -1.14 -7.53 2.09
C VAL A 19 0.35 -7.89 2.14
N ALA A 20 0.68 -9.15 2.42
CA ALA A 20 2.07 -9.62 2.43
C ALA A 20 2.78 -9.39 1.07
N GLU A 21 2.13 -9.76 -0.03
CA GLU A 21 2.69 -9.59 -1.38
C GLU A 21 2.91 -8.11 -1.72
N VAL A 22 1.99 -7.23 -1.29
CA VAL A 22 2.12 -5.78 -1.48
C VAL A 22 3.29 -5.24 -0.69
N LEU A 23 3.41 -5.61 0.58
CA LEU A 23 4.52 -5.15 1.43
C LEU A 23 5.87 -5.63 0.89
N GLU A 24 5.95 -6.87 0.41
CA GLU A 24 7.15 -7.39 -0.23
C GLU A 24 7.48 -6.64 -1.53
N HIS A 25 6.49 -6.35 -2.38
CA HIS A 25 6.68 -5.57 -3.61
C HIS A 25 7.18 -4.16 -3.31
N LEU A 26 6.52 -3.46 -2.38
CA LEU A 26 6.92 -2.11 -1.97
C LEU A 26 8.34 -2.11 -1.40
N LYS A 27 8.65 -3.05 -0.50
CA LYS A 27 9.98 -3.19 0.09
C LYS A 27 11.07 -3.45 -0.96
N LYS A 28 10.80 -4.32 -1.95
CA LYS A 28 11.73 -4.60 -3.06
C LYS A 28 12.03 -3.37 -3.92
N ASN A 29 11.11 -2.41 -3.95
CA ASN A 29 11.24 -1.16 -4.69
C ASN A 29 11.61 0.03 -3.78
N ASN A 30 12.18 -0.23 -2.60
CA ASN A 30 12.63 0.78 -1.63
C ASN A 30 11.51 1.68 -1.07
N ILE A 31 10.26 1.22 -1.12
CA ILE A 31 9.13 1.90 -0.48
C ILE A 31 8.89 1.27 0.89
N THR A 32 8.98 2.08 1.94
CA THR A 32 8.66 1.69 3.31
C THR A 32 7.31 2.28 3.69
N VAL A 33 6.41 1.44 4.20
CA VAL A 33 5.13 1.86 4.77
C VAL A 33 5.13 1.60 6.28
N ALA A 34 4.14 2.15 6.99
CA ALA A 34 4.06 1.97 8.43
C ALA A 34 3.86 0.49 8.82
N PRO A 35 4.24 0.09 10.04
CA PRO A 35 4.04 -1.27 10.53
C PRO A 35 2.58 -1.73 10.40
N ARG A 36 2.38 -3.04 10.26
CA ARG A 36 1.04 -3.62 10.19
C ARG A 36 0.28 -3.38 11.49
N VAL A 37 -0.99 -3.02 11.36
CA VAL A 37 -1.95 -2.95 12.46
C VAL A 37 -2.66 -4.30 12.54
N PRO A 38 -2.46 -5.13 13.59
CA PRO A 38 -3.01 -6.49 13.63
C PRO A 38 -4.54 -6.56 13.50
N ALA A 39 -5.26 -5.58 14.04
CA ALA A 39 -6.72 -5.49 13.94
C ALA A 39 -7.22 -5.09 12.52
N MET A 40 -6.32 -4.70 11.62
CA MET A 40 -6.63 -4.24 10.26
C MET A 40 -5.75 -4.98 9.23
N ASP A 41 -5.70 -6.29 9.33
CA ASP A 41 -4.80 -7.19 8.58
C ASP A 41 -4.92 -7.11 7.05
N LYS A 42 -6.09 -6.67 6.55
CA LYS A 42 -6.41 -6.44 5.13
C LYS A 42 -5.96 -5.08 4.59
N TYR A 43 -5.44 -4.20 5.44
CA TYR A 43 -5.04 -2.85 5.08
C TYR A 43 -3.54 -2.66 5.23
N ILE A 44 -2.99 -1.76 4.43
CA ILE A 44 -1.68 -1.15 4.66
C ILE A 44 -1.86 0.30 5.12
N CYS A 45 -0.99 0.76 6.00
CA CYS A 45 -0.98 2.15 6.46
C CYS A 45 0.07 2.93 5.67
N VAL A 46 -0.38 3.84 4.80
CA VAL A 46 0.49 4.65 3.94
C VAL A 46 0.54 6.07 4.50
N SER A 47 1.69 6.46 5.04
CA SER A 47 1.94 7.86 5.42
C SER A 47 2.00 8.75 4.18
N LEU A 48 1.37 9.93 4.25
CA LEU A 48 1.40 10.94 3.21
C LEU A 48 2.66 11.80 3.37
N GLY A 49 3.70 11.45 2.64
CA GLY A 49 4.97 12.17 2.60
C GLY A 49 4.94 13.39 1.67
N THR A 50 6.11 13.75 1.15
CA THR A 50 6.27 14.77 0.11
C THR A 50 5.62 14.35 -1.21
N ARG A 51 5.36 15.32 -2.09
CA ARG A 51 4.81 15.05 -3.43
C ARG A 51 5.67 14.06 -4.23
N ALA A 52 7.00 14.19 -4.18
CA ALA A 52 7.91 13.32 -4.91
C ALA A 52 7.86 11.87 -4.39
N GLU A 53 7.84 11.70 -3.06
CA GLU A 53 7.70 10.38 -2.44
C GLU A 53 6.36 9.73 -2.81
N MET A 54 5.26 10.50 -2.81
CA MET A 54 3.95 9.97 -3.18
C MET A 54 3.89 9.62 -4.68
N GLN A 55 4.54 10.38 -5.55
CA GLN A 55 4.65 10.03 -6.97
C GLN A 55 5.41 8.72 -7.17
N GLU A 56 6.52 8.53 -6.47
CA GLU A 56 7.30 7.31 -6.54
C GLU A 56 6.53 6.11 -5.96
N PHE A 57 5.82 6.30 -4.85
CA PHE A 57 4.90 5.31 -4.31
C PHE A 57 3.88 4.84 -5.36
N TRP A 58 3.20 5.77 -6.04
CA TRP A 58 2.21 5.41 -7.05
C TRP A 58 2.83 4.77 -8.30
N ARG A 59 4.01 5.23 -8.73
CA ARG A 59 4.76 4.60 -9.82
C ARG A 59 5.07 3.14 -9.51
N VAL A 60 5.58 2.86 -8.31
CA VAL A 60 5.87 1.49 -7.84
C VAL A 60 4.58 0.68 -7.69
N TRP A 61 3.51 1.29 -7.19
CA TRP A 61 2.20 0.67 -7.04
C TRP A 61 1.66 0.14 -8.39
N ASP A 62 1.77 0.95 -9.45
CA ASP A 62 1.30 0.59 -10.79
C ASP A 62 2.14 -0.52 -11.44
N LEU A 63 3.38 -0.72 -10.99
CA LEU A 63 4.24 -1.82 -11.44
C LEU A 63 3.92 -3.17 -10.78
N MET A 64 2.95 -3.22 -9.86
CA MET A 64 2.57 -4.50 -9.26
C MET A 64 2.04 -5.46 -10.33
N PRO A 65 2.41 -6.75 -10.27
CA PRO A 65 1.95 -7.73 -11.25
C PRO A 65 0.42 -7.83 -11.26
N PRO A 66 -0.17 -8.17 -12.42
CA PRO A 66 -1.59 -8.43 -12.52
C PRO A 66 -1.96 -9.52 -11.54
N GLN A 67 -3.06 -9.30 -10.82
CA GLN A 67 -3.56 -10.26 -9.86
C GLN A 67 -3.95 -11.52 -10.64
N LYS A 68 -3.31 -12.67 -10.35
CA LYS A 68 -3.85 -13.96 -10.79
C LYS A 68 -5.20 -14.07 -10.10
N MET A 69 -6.28 -13.90 -10.85
CA MET A 69 -7.59 -14.27 -10.35
C MET A 69 -7.50 -15.76 -10.02
N ALA A 70 -7.62 -16.10 -8.75
CA ALA A 70 -7.98 -17.46 -8.41
C ALA A 70 -9.37 -17.67 -9.00
N MET A 71 -9.45 -18.49 -10.06
CA MET A 71 -10.71 -19.08 -10.48
C MET A 71 -11.26 -19.95 -9.36
#